data_AF-A0AAV0D070-F1
#
_entry.id   AF-A0AAV0D070-F1
#
_cell.length_a   1.000
_cell.length_b   1.000
_cell.length_c   1.000
_cell.angle_alpha   90.00
_cell.angle_beta   90.00
_cell.angle_gamma   90.00
#
_symmetry.space_group_name_H-M   'P 1'
#
loop_
_entity.id
_entity.type
_entity.pdbx_description
1 polymer ?
#
loop_
_entity_poly.entity_id
_entity_poly.type
_entity_poly.pdbx_seq_one_letter_code
_entity_poly.pdbx_strand_id
1 'polypeptide(L)'
;MNEGGFDGIVQNFKLPVIAFGEDSTMEESQCCCICLGEYEMEDELQQLPPCKHIFHSHCISHWLRSNSTCPICRCPVFTGSGKLPSPTYSVPVH
;
A
#
# COMPACT_ATOMS: atom_id res chain seq x y z
N MET A 1 -4.25 32.17 7.49
CA MET A 1 -3.24 31.10 7.55
C MET A 1 -3.43 30.39 8.87
N ASN A 2 -3.88 29.14 8.86
CA ASN A 2 -3.86 28.29 10.05
C ASN A 2 -3.16 27.01 9.62
N GLU A 3 -1.96 26.86 10.13
CA GLU A 3 -1.02 25.79 9.85
C GLU A 3 -1.49 24.57 10.64
N GLY A 4 -2.05 23.59 9.94
CA GLY A 4 -2.59 22.37 10.52
C GLY A 4 -1.46 21.43 10.94
N GLY A 5 -0.88 21.69 12.10
CA GLY A 5 -0.04 20.75 12.82
C GLY A 5 -0.88 19.67 13.51
N PHE A 6 -0.72 18.43 13.07
CA PHE A 6 -0.85 17.22 13.87
C PHE A 6 0.05 16.16 13.24
N ASP A 7 1.33 16.30 13.58
CA ASP A 7 2.35 15.27 13.53
C ASP A 7 1.99 14.22 14.59
N GLY A 8 1.69 12.99 14.18
CA GLY A 8 1.32 11.96 15.14
C GLY A 8 0.84 10.70 14.48
N ILE A 9 1.66 9.66 14.57
CA ILE A 9 1.48 8.33 13.99
C ILE A 9 1.96 8.26 12.53
N VAL A 10 3.23 8.66 12.31
CA VAL A 10 4.06 7.91 11.35
C VAL A 10 4.25 6.51 11.94
N GLN A 11 3.29 5.61 11.69
CA GLN A 11 3.57 4.19 11.90
C GLN A 11 4.74 3.89 10.97
N ASN A 12 5.91 3.70 11.56
CA ASN A 12 7.13 3.31 10.87
C ASN A 12 6.91 1.90 10.31
N PHE A 13 6.24 1.86 9.16
CA PHE A 13 5.95 0.66 8.42
C PHE A 13 7.25 0.23 7.74
N LYS A 14 8.02 -0.65 8.41
CA LYS A 14 9.22 -1.29 7.84
C LYS A 14 8.83 -2.29 6.76
N LEU A 15 8.25 -1.82 5.67
CA LEU A 15 8.08 -2.60 4.46
C LEU A 15 9.42 -2.59 3.71
N PRO A 16 9.78 -3.70 3.04
CA PRO A 16 10.97 -3.74 2.21
C PRO A 16 10.83 -2.73 1.06
N VAL A 17 11.76 -1.77 1.02
CA VAL A 17 11.89 -0.85 -0.11
C VAL A 17 12.66 -1.58 -1.20
N ILE A 18 12.11 -1.56 -2.41
CA ILE A 18 12.75 -2.06 -3.62
C ILE A 18 13.01 -0.84 -4.53
N ALA A 19 14.22 -0.74 -5.05
CA ALA A 19 14.54 0.24 -6.08
C ALA A 19 14.12 -0.34 -7.44
N PHE A 20 13.44 0.47 -8.25
CA PHE A 20 13.14 0.08 -9.63
C PHE A 20 14.42 0.17 -10.46
N GLY A 21 14.94 -0.97 -10.93
CA GLY A 21 16.17 -1.05 -11.70
C GLY A 21 15.95 -1.67 -13.07
N GLU A 22 16.74 -1.22 -14.05
CA GLU A 22 16.65 -1.48 -15.51
C GLU A 22 16.69 -2.96 -15.95
N ASP A 23 16.76 -3.92 -15.02
CA ASP A 23 16.84 -5.37 -15.28
C ASP A 23 15.54 -6.14 -14.93
N SER A 24 14.46 -5.44 -14.56
CA SER A 24 13.22 -6.08 -14.08
C SER A 24 12.25 -6.44 -15.22
N THR A 25 12.41 -7.62 -15.80
CA THR A 25 11.48 -8.24 -16.78
C THR A 25 10.17 -8.77 -16.13
N MET A 26 9.46 -7.92 -15.38
CA MET A 26 8.13 -8.23 -14.83
C MET A 26 7.09 -7.26 -15.39
N GLU A 27 6.63 -7.54 -16.62
CA GLU A 27 5.71 -6.71 -17.43
C GLU A 27 4.33 -6.47 -16.81
N GLU A 28 3.89 -7.22 -15.81
CA GLU A 28 2.49 -7.16 -15.34
C GLU A 28 2.22 -6.22 -14.15
N SER A 29 3.20 -5.47 -13.65
CA SER A 29 2.98 -4.55 -12.51
C SER A 29 3.96 -3.38 -12.52
N GLN A 30 3.96 -2.60 -13.60
CA GLN A 30 4.78 -1.38 -13.73
C GLN A 30 4.03 -0.08 -13.37
N CYS A 31 2.82 -0.20 -12.83
CA CYS A 31 2.00 0.94 -12.44
C CYS A 31 1.48 0.79 -11.01
N CYS A 32 1.41 1.89 -10.28
CA CYS A 32 0.84 1.96 -8.95
C CYS A 32 -0.69 2.02 -9.02
N CYS A 33 -1.42 1.03 -8.49
CA CYS A 33 -2.89 1.09 -8.49
C CYS A 33 -3.49 2.19 -7.60
N ILE A 34 -2.69 2.86 -6.77
CA ILE A 34 -3.15 3.91 -5.85
C ILE A 34 -3.20 5.26 -6.58
N CYS A 35 -2.13 5.62 -7.29
CA CYS A 35 -2.07 6.88 -8.06
C CYS A 35 -2.29 6.68 -9.58
N LEU A 36 -2.36 5.43 -10.04
CA LEU A 36 -2.43 5.04 -11.45
C LEU A 36 -1.24 5.54 -12.29
N GLY A 37 -0.13 5.90 -11.65
CA GLY A 37 1.12 6.33 -12.28
C GLY A 37 2.08 5.16 -12.54
N GLU A 38 2.95 5.34 -13.53
CA GLU A 38 4.04 4.42 -13.87
C GLU A 38 5.16 4.48 -12.82
N TYR A 39 5.91 3.40 -12.68
CA TYR A 39 7.08 3.35 -11.81
C TYR A 39 8.31 3.91 -12.50
N GLU A 40 8.99 4.85 -11.85
CA GLU A 40 10.24 5.45 -12.34
C GLU A 40 11.45 4.89 -11.59
N MET A 41 12.64 4.96 -12.19
CA MET A 41 13.89 4.47 -11.56
C MET A 41 14.25 5.26 -10.29
N GLU A 42 13.77 6.50 -10.19
CA GLU A 42 13.95 7.36 -9.02
C GLU A 42 12.89 7.11 -7.93
N ASP A 43 11.87 6.30 -8.21
CA ASP A 43 10.81 6.01 -7.26
C ASP A 43 11.19 4.91 -6.27
N GLU A 44 10.94 5.21 -4.99
CA GLU A 44 11.02 4.24 -3.92
C GLU A 44 9.76 3.39 -3.94
N LEU A 45 9.87 2.13 -4.31
CA LEU A 45 8.75 1.20 -4.29
C LEU A 45 8.77 0.36 -3.02
N GLN A 46 7.60 -0.02 -2.54
CA GLN A 46 7.44 -0.91 -1.40
C GLN A 46 6.65 -2.14 -1.82
N GLN A 47 7.21 -3.31 -1.53
CA GLN A 47 6.54 -4.58 -1.75
C GLN A 47 5.90 -5.08 -0.46
N LEU A 48 4.63 -5.46 -0.53
CA LEU A 48 3.93 -6.07 0.59
C LEU A 48 4.37 -7.53 0.75
N PRO A 49 5.00 -7.95 1.87
CA PRO A 49 5.43 -9.32 2.07
C PRO A 49 4.32 -10.40 1.98
N PRO A 50 3.06 -10.18 2.41
CA PRO A 50 2.04 -11.24 2.38
C PRO A 50 1.49 -11.53 0.98
N CYS A 51 1.49 -10.55 0.07
CA CYS A 51 0.88 -10.69 -1.26
C CYS A 51 1.80 -10.32 -2.42
N LYS A 52 3.03 -9.86 -2.14
CA LYS A 52 4.06 -9.45 -3.10
C LYS A 52 3.67 -8.33 -4.07
N HIS A 53 2.57 -7.64 -3.82
CA HIS A 53 2.17 -6.47 -4.59
C HIS A 53 3.08 -5.28 -4.29
N ILE A 54 3.44 -4.56 -5.33
CA ILE A 54 4.36 -3.42 -5.33
C ILE A 54 3.54 -2.14 -5.44
N PHE A 55 3.92 -1.10 -4.72
CA PHE A 55 3.33 0.23 -4.75
C PHE A 55 4.42 1.28 -4.48
N HIS A 56 4.19 2.55 -4.85
CA HIS A 56 5.07 3.62 -4.37
C HIS A 56 5.08 3.65 -2.85
N SER A 57 6.26 3.81 -2.26
CA SER A 57 6.49 4.00 -0.82
C SER A 57 5.56 5.06 -0.27
N HIS A 58 5.45 6.21 -0.94
CA HIS A 58 4.54 7.28 -0.56
C HIS A 58 3.06 6.87 -0.64
N CYS A 59 2.64 6.24 -1.75
CA CYS A 59 1.26 5.87 -1.97
C CYS A 59 0.78 4.82 -0.95
N ILE A 60 1.55 3.75 -0.73
CA ILE A 60 1.18 2.72 0.23
C ILE A 60 1.26 3.27 1.65
N SER A 61 2.25 4.11 1.98
CA SER A 61 2.31 4.78 3.28
C SER A 61 1.06 5.61 3.55
N HIS A 62 0.58 6.37 2.57
CA HIS A 62 -0.64 7.15 2.70
C HIS A 62 -1.88 6.26 2.84
N TRP A 63 -1.96 5.18 2.06
CA TRP A 63 -3.03 4.20 2.16
C TRP A 63 -3.09 3.53 3.54
N LEU A 64 -1.95 3.09 4.07
CA LEU A 64 -1.83 2.41 5.36
C LEU A 64 -2.18 3.28 6.56
N ARG A 65 -2.17 4.62 6.43
CA ARG A 65 -2.71 5.52 7.46
C ARG A 65 -4.22 5.35 7.66
N SER A 66 -4.94 4.92 6.62
CA SER A 66 -6.39 4.76 6.64
C SER A 66 -6.82 3.30 6.59
N ASN A 67 -6.08 2.45 5.87
CA ASN A 67 -6.39 1.04 5.64
C ASN A 67 -5.13 0.18 5.70
N SER A 68 -5.00 -0.70 6.70
CA SER A 68 -3.86 -1.62 6.83
C SER A 68 -3.99 -2.91 6.00
N THR A 69 -4.56 -2.80 4.80
CA THR A 69 -4.80 -3.93 3.88
C THR A 69 -4.30 -3.60 2.48
N CYS A 70 -3.93 -4.61 1.69
CA CYS A 70 -3.52 -4.43 0.31
C CYS A 70 -4.69 -3.86 -0.54
N PRO A 71 -4.50 -2.79 -1.33
CA PRO A 71 -5.56 -2.26 -2.19
C PRO A 71 -5.94 -3.19 -3.34
N ILE A 72 -5.08 -4.15 -3.71
CA ILE A 72 -5.34 -5.11 -4.80
C ILE A 72 -6.09 -6.34 -4.28
N CYS A 73 -5.56 -7.02 -3.27
CA CYS A 73 -6.13 -8.29 -2.79
C CYS A 73 -6.86 -8.20 -1.43
N ARG A 74 -6.88 -7.03 -0.79
CA ARG A 74 -7.43 -6.81 0.56
C ARG A 74 -6.79 -7.65 1.66
N CYS A 75 -5.65 -8.30 1.40
CA CYS A 75 -4.89 -9.00 2.44
C CYS A 75 -4.32 -8.02 3.47
N PRO A 76 -4.36 -8.34 4.77
CA PRO A 76 -3.75 -7.51 5.79
C PRO A 76 -2.24 -7.44 5.60
N VAL A 77 -1.68 -6.23 5.69
CA VAL A 77 -0.24 -6.02 5.53
C VAL A 77 0.56 -6.36 6.80
N PHE A 78 -0.11 -6.41 7.96
CA PHE A 78 0.45 -6.82 9.25
C PHE A 78 -0.33 -8.00 9.81
N THR A 79 0.37 -9.08 10.15
CA THR A 79 -0.19 -10.26 10.84
C THR A 79 -0.06 -10.13 12.37
N GLY A 80 -0.18 -8.91 12.90
CA GLY A 80 -0.09 -8.61 14.33
C GLY A 80 -1.44 -8.22 14.93
N SER A 81 -2.11 -9.19 15.57
CA SER A 81 -3.25 -9.11 16.50
C SER A 81 -3.96 -7.75 16.68
N GLY A 82 -5.16 -7.59 16.10
CA GLY A 82 -6.08 -6.50 16.49
C GLY A 82 -7.30 -6.29 15.60
N LYS A 83 -8.23 -7.25 15.59
CA LYS A 83 -9.63 -7.20 15.06
C LYS A 83 -9.82 -6.63 13.63
N LEU A 84 -10.00 -7.53 12.66
CA LEU A 84 -10.67 -7.21 11.38
C LEU A 84 -12.05 -6.57 11.65
N PRO A 85 -12.43 -5.44 11.02
CA PRO A 85 -13.81 -5.25 10.62
C PRO A 85 -14.07 -6.20 9.45
N SER A 86 -14.90 -7.22 9.70
CA SER A 86 -15.45 -8.08 8.66
C SER A 86 -16.07 -7.22 7.56
N PRO A 87 -15.81 -7.48 6.26
CA PRO A 87 -16.64 -6.90 5.22
C PRO A 87 -18.01 -7.56 5.32
N THR A 88 -18.97 -6.91 5.97
CA THR A 88 -20.39 -7.23 5.78
C THR A 88 -20.77 -6.78 4.37
N TYR A 89 -20.36 -7.55 3.36
CA TYR A 89 -20.99 -7.50 2.06
C TYR A 89 -22.34 -8.20 2.20
N SER A 90 -23.33 -7.47 2.71
CA SER A 90 -24.72 -7.87 2.57
C SER A 90 -25.07 -7.74 1.10
N VAL A 91 -24.93 -8.85 0.38
CA VAL A 91 -25.53 -9.02 -0.95
C VAL A 91 -27.03 -8.74 -0.79
N PRO A 92 -27.62 -7.76 -1.50
CA PRO A 92 -29.07 -7.64 -1.51
C PRO A 92 -29.62 -8.88 -2.24
N VAL A 93 -30.25 -9.78 -1.47
CA VAL A 93 -31.15 -10.79 -2.04
C VAL A 93 -32.36 -10.05 -2.58
N HIS A 94 -32.55 -10.09 -3.90
CA HIS A 94 -33.82 -9.81 -4.55
C HIS A 94 -34.37 -11.12 -5.10
#